data_AF-A0A3A5UZM7-F1
#
_entry.id   AF-A0A3A5UZM7-F1
#
_cell.length_a   1.000
_cell.length_b   1.000
_cell.length_c   1.000
_cell.angle_alpha   90.00
_cell.angle_beta   90.00
_cell.angle_gamma   90.00
#
_symmetry.space_group_name_H-M   'P 1'
#
loop_
_entity.id
_entity.type
_entity.pdbx_description
1 polymer ?
#
loop_
_entity_poly.entity_id
_entity_poly.type
_entity_poly.pdbx_seq_one_letter_code
_entity_poly.pdbx_strand_id
1 'polypeptide(L)'
;MTKNPKIAEMDIDRLESERSSYYESLDEGIEQAYAIASVAKKKGLDFSESVEIPRASDLASRTEKLLEDPYLFIDPTKRSQAPLKIESKLRGLLHKHDRETAAIMIAISVTKEMHAATGDRRRAIDSGLRVGLAVLTEAVLVAPLDGIGDVRIMSNADGSEFLSIDFCGPIRAAGGTAQALGVLIGDILRREIGVGRYIPTIPEVERVKEEFGLYRANLQYKPPPEETETIVRECPVMINGEETERMECAGYKEV
;
A
#
# COMPACT_ATOMS: atom_id res chain seq x y z
N MET A 1 45.37 1.29 40.05
CA MET A 1 45.55 1.13 38.59
C MET A 1 44.40 0.29 38.06
N THR A 2 43.29 0.94 37.70
CA THR A 2 42.11 0.31 37.09
C THR A 2 42.41 0.08 35.62
N LYS A 3 42.65 -1.18 35.23
CA LYS A 3 42.76 -1.58 33.82
C LYS A 3 41.37 -1.49 33.21
N ASN A 4 41.10 -0.45 32.41
CA ASN A 4 40.00 -0.48 31.45
C ASN A 4 40.21 -1.70 30.54
N PRO A 5 39.22 -2.59 30.37
CA PRO A 5 39.33 -3.66 29.39
C PRO A 5 39.43 -3.01 28.01
N LYS A 6 40.53 -3.28 27.30
CA LYS A 6 40.68 -2.91 25.90
C LYS A 6 39.55 -3.62 25.14
N ILE A 7 38.59 -2.85 24.64
CA ILE A 7 37.65 -3.31 23.62
C ILE A 7 38.54 -3.82 22.47
N ALA A 8 38.42 -5.10 22.11
CA ALA A 8 39.17 -5.67 21.00
C ALA A 8 38.84 -4.85 19.74
N GLU A 9 39.86 -4.38 19.05
CA GLU A 9 39.70 -3.69 17.77
C GLU A 9 38.99 -4.64 16.82
N MET A 10 37.80 -4.25 16.37
CA MET A 10 37.00 -5.07 15.47
C MET A 10 37.69 -5.11 14.11
N ASP A 11 38.02 -6.30 13.63
CA ASP A 11 38.63 -6.51 12.31
C ASP A 11 37.57 -6.31 11.22
N ILE A 12 37.37 -5.05 10.83
CA ILE A 12 36.32 -4.63 9.89
C ILE A 12 36.54 -5.27 8.52
N ASP A 13 37.78 -5.29 8.02
CA ASP A 13 38.10 -5.80 6.69
C ASP A 13 37.76 -7.29 6.56
N ARG A 14 38.11 -8.09 7.58
CA ARG A 14 37.73 -9.52 7.62
C ARG A 14 36.21 -9.68 7.63
N LEU A 15 35.50 -8.94 8.47
CA LEU A 15 34.04 -9.04 8.59
C LEU A 15 33.30 -8.61 7.32
N GLU A 16 33.78 -7.57 6.63
CA GLU A 16 33.22 -7.14 5.35
C GLU A 16 33.47 -8.18 4.25
N SER A 17 34.64 -8.82 4.23
CA SER A 17 34.95 -9.92 3.32
C SER A 17 34.08 -11.14 3.58
N GLU A 18 33.93 -11.55 4.85
CA GLU A 18 33.09 -12.68 5.26
C GLU A 18 31.61 -12.42 4.88
N ARG A 19 31.11 -11.20 5.14
CA ARG A 19 29.75 -10.79 4.74
C ARG A 19 29.56 -10.85 3.22
N SER A 20 30.53 -10.37 2.45
CA SER A 20 30.43 -10.35 0.98
C SER A 20 30.42 -11.78 0.40
N SER A 21 31.33 -12.64 0.86
CA SER A 21 31.38 -14.05 0.47
C SER A 21 30.09 -14.79 0.86
N TYR A 22 29.52 -14.48 2.03
CA TYR A 22 28.24 -15.04 2.44
C TYR A 22 27.11 -14.64 1.48
N TYR A 23 27.00 -13.35 1.13
CA TYR A 23 25.98 -12.90 0.16
C TYR A 23 26.15 -13.54 -1.22
N GLU A 24 27.38 -13.64 -1.72
CA GLU A 24 27.67 -14.33 -2.99
C GLU A 24 27.19 -15.79 -2.95
N SER A 25 27.48 -16.51 -1.86
CA SER A 25 27.05 -17.91 -1.73
C SER A 25 25.52 -18.07 -1.72
N LEU A 26 24.79 -17.11 -1.14
CA LEU A 26 23.33 -17.10 -1.14
C LEU A 26 22.79 -16.78 -2.55
N ASP A 27 23.38 -15.79 -3.23
CA ASP A 27 22.98 -15.41 -4.58
C ASP A 27 23.20 -16.56 -5.57
N GLU A 28 24.34 -17.26 -5.49
CA GLU A 28 24.59 -18.45 -6.31
C GLU A 28 23.57 -19.57 -6.05
N GLY A 29 23.24 -19.82 -4.78
CA GLY A 29 22.22 -20.82 -4.43
C GLY A 29 20.82 -20.45 -4.95
N ILE A 30 20.46 -19.16 -4.91
CA ILE A 30 19.21 -18.65 -5.47
C ILE A 30 19.18 -18.82 -6.99
N GLU A 31 20.25 -18.45 -7.69
CA GLU A 31 20.34 -18.58 -9.15
C GLU A 31 20.20 -20.04 -9.60
N GLN A 32 20.82 -20.98 -8.89
CA GLN A 32 20.66 -22.40 -9.17
C GLN A 32 19.19 -22.86 -9.03
N ALA A 33 18.51 -22.42 -7.97
CA ALA A 33 17.10 -22.72 -7.77
C ALA A 33 16.21 -22.12 -8.88
N TYR A 34 16.47 -20.87 -9.27
CA TYR A 34 15.76 -20.20 -10.36
C TYR A 34 15.98 -20.88 -11.71
N ALA A 35 17.19 -21.36 -11.99
CA ALA A 35 17.50 -22.09 -13.22
C ALA A 35 16.65 -23.37 -13.33
N ILE A 36 16.57 -24.14 -12.23
CA ILE A 36 15.75 -25.36 -12.17
C ILE A 36 14.27 -25.01 -12.35
N ALA A 37 13.76 -24.02 -11.62
CA ALA A 37 12.37 -23.59 -11.69
C ALA A 37 11.99 -23.09 -13.09
N SER A 38 12.88 -22.34 -13.74
CA SER A 38 12.67 -21.81 -15.10
C SER A 38 12.56 -22.93 -16.14
N VAL A 39 13.39 -23.98 -16.03
CA VAL A 39 13.29 -25.15 -16.91
C VAL A 39 11.99 -25.91 -16.67
N ALA A 40 11.53 -26.01 -15.41
CA ALA A 40 10.28 -26.67 -15.07
C ALA A 40 9.06 -25.89 -15.61
N LYS A 41 8.97 -24.59 -15.35
CA LYS A 41 7.85 -23.72 -15.79
C LYS A 41 7.69 -23.70 -17.31
N LYS A 42 8.79 -23.69 -18.07
CA LYS A 42 8.79 -23.77 -19.55
C LYS A 42 8.16 -25.05 -20.14
N LYS A 43 7.85 -26.07 -19.32
CA LYS A 43 7.12 -27.26 -19.78
C LYS A 43 5.62 -27.01 -19.97
N GLY A 44 5.10 -25.86 -19.53
CA GLY A 44 3.68 -25.51 -19.69
C GLY A 44 2.72 -26.39 -18.89
N LEU A 45 3.18 -26.95 -17.78
CA LEU A 45 2.39 -27.83 -16.90
C LEU A 45 1.76 -27.09 -15.70
N ASP A 46 2.07 -25.81 -15.54
CA ASP A 46 1.58 -24.92 -14.49
C ASP A 46 0.73 -23.78 -15.08
N PHE A 47 0.14 -22.94 -14.23
CA PHE A 47 -0.62 -21.75 -14.63
C PHE A 47 0.20 -20.67 -15.37
N SER A 48 1.53 -20.73 -15.28
CA SER A 48 2.45 -19.80 -15.93
C SER A 48 3.68 -20.52 -16.47
N GLU A 49 4.22 -20.04 -17.60
CA GLU A 49 5.45 -20.54 -18.21
C GLU A 49 6.72 -19.86 -17.65
N SER A 50 6.56 -18.87 -16.77
CA SER A 50 7.66 -18.17 -16.08
C SER A 50 7.58 -18.35 -14.57
N VAL A 51 8.70 -18.14 -13.88
CA VAL A 51 8.73 -18.10 -12.41
C VAL A 51 7.91 -16.90 -11.93
N GLU A 52 6.92 -17.15 -11.09
CA GLU A 52 5.93 -16.15 -10.64
C GLU A 52 6.38 -15.36 -9.41
N ILE A 53 7.37 -15.87 -8.66
CA ILE A 53 7.96 -15.17 -7.51
C ILE A 53 9.17 -14.39 -8.04
N PRO A 54 9.15 -13.05 -8.10
CA PRO A 54 10.26 -12.29 -8.64
C PRO A 54 11.33 -12.03 -7.57
N ARG A 55 12.61 -11.96 -7.98
CA ARG A 55 13.70 -11.49 -7.11
C ARG A 55 13.55 -10.00 -6.82
N ALA A 56 13.91 -9.51 -5.65
CA ALA A 56 14.04 -8.08 -5.39
C ALA A 56 15.26 -7.84 -4.50
N SER A 57 16.01 -6.77 -4.79
CA SER A 57 17.26 -6.45 -4.09
C SER A 57 17.04 -5.56 -2.86
N ASP A 58 16.10 -4.62 -2.94
CA ASP A 58 15.82 -3.65 -1.88
C ASP A 58 14.33 -3.30 -1.82
N LEU A 59 13.97 -2.39 -0.90
CA LEU A 59 12.61 -1.91 -0.74
C LEU A 59 12.03 -1.36 -2.05
N ALA A 60 12.80 -0.56 -2.78
CA ALA A 60 12.32 0.04 -4.02
C ALA A 60 11.98 -1.02 -5.07
N SER A 61 12.85 -2.03 -5.22
CA SER A 61 12.64 -3.13 -6.16
C SER A 61 11.46 -4.01 -5.73
N ARG A 62 11.29 -4.25 -4.41
CA ARG A 62 10.12 -4.97 -3.88
C ARG A 62 8.83 -4.22 -4.18
N THR A 63 8.78 -2.91 -3.92
CA THR A 63 7.58 -2.09 -4.15
C THR A 63 7.18 -2.08 -5.62
N GLU A 64 8.13 -1.90 -6.55
CA GLU A 64 7.82 -1.95 -7.99
C GLU A 64 7.28 -3.33 -8.39
N LYS A 65 7.99 -4.41 -8.03
CA LYS A 65 7.62 -5.77 -8.44
C LYS A 65 6.31 -6.25 -7.83
N LEU A 66 6.02 -5.83 -6.59
CA LEU A 66 4.76 -6.16 -5.91
C LEU A 66 3.56 -5.55 -6.62
N LEU A 67 3.71 -4.34 -7.19
CA LEU A 67 2.62 -3.57 -7.76
C LEU A 67 2.66 -3.49 -9.29
N GLU A 68 3.67 -4.09 -9.93
CA GLU A 68 3.87 -4.01 -11.38
C GLU A 68 2.60 -4.40 -12.13
N ASP A 69 2.03 -5.56 -11.79
CA ASP A 69 0.80 -6.11 -12.35
C ASP A 69 -0.30 -6.21 -11.29
N PRO A 70 -1.49 -5.60 -11.48
CA PRO A 70 -1.85 -4.71 -12.57
C PRO A 70 -1.52 -3.24 -12.30
N TYR A 71 -1.15 -2.83 -11.08
CA TYR A 71 -1.34 -1.46 -10.60
C TYR A 71 -0.41 -0.39 -11.19
N LEU A 72 0.76 -0.78 -11.70
CA LEU A 72 1.67 0.15 -12.38
C LEU A 72 1.51 0.13 -13.91
N PHE A 73 0.73 -0.80 -14.47
CA PHE A 73 0.35 -0.74 -15.89
C PHE A 73 -0.62 0.42 -16.15
N ILE A 74 -0.30 1.20 -17.19
CA ILE A 74 -1.13 2.30 -17.69
C ILE A 74 -2.50 1.76 -18.14
N ASP A 75 -2.49 0.68 -18.93
CA ASP A 75 -3.69 -0.07 -19.29
C ASP A 75 -3.51 -1.54 -18.84
N PRO A 76 -4.24 -2.01 -17.81
CA PRO A 76 -4.09 -3.37 -17.32
C PRO A 76 -4.59 -4.43 -18.32
N THR A 77 -5.42 -4.04 -19.29
CA THR A 77 -5.93 -4.94 -20.34
C THR A 77 -5.03 -4.96 -21.56
N LYS A 78 -4.34 -3.86 -21.85
CA LYS A 78 -3.42 -3.72 -22.97
C LYS A 78 -1.99 -3.56 -22.48
N ARG A 79 -1.29 -4.70 -22.38
CA ARG A 79 0.15 -4.79 -22.09
C ARG A 79 1.06 -4.27 -23.22
N SER A 80 0.53 -3.41 -24.11
CA SER A 80 1.31 -2.77 -25.18
C SER A 80 2.22 -1.67 -24.63
N GLN A 81 1.87 -1.08 -23.49
CA GLN A 81 2.68 -0.09 -22.80
C GLN A 81 3.33 -0.70 -21.56
N ALA A 82 4.59 -0.33 -21.33
CA ALA A 82 5.34 -0.77 -20.17
C ALA A 82 4.74 -0.18 -18.87
N PRO A 83 4.83 -0.90 -17.74
CA PRO A 83 4.42 -0.37 -16.45
C PRO A 83 5.32 0.80 -16.03
N LEU A 84 4.79 1.68 -15.19
CA LEU A 84 5.55 2.78 -14.61
C LEU A 84 6.75 2.23 -13.81
N LYS A 85 7.94 2.75 -14.12
CA LYS A 85 9.18 2.38 -13.43
C LYS A 85 9.43 3.35 -12.29
N ILE A 86 9.25 2.86 -11.07
CA ILE A 86 9.31 3.65 -9.84
C ILE A 86 10.57 3.36 -9.02
N GLU A 87 11.29 2.28 -9.32
CA GLU A 87 12.40 1.78 -8.51
C GLU A 87 13.51 2.84 -8.30
N SER A 88 14.04 3.41 -9.38
CA SER A 88 15.13 4.39 -9.31
C SER A 88 14.72 5.67 -8.58
N LYS A 89 13.48 6.11 -8.81
CA LYS A 89 12.89 7.30 -8.20
C LYS A 89 12.69 7.11 -6.70
N LEU A 90 12.09 5.99 -6.31
CA LEU A 90 11.85 5.64 -4.91
C LEU A 90 13.18 5.48 -4.17
N ARG A 91 14.18 4.81 -4.76
CA ARG A 91 15.52 4.71 -4.18
C ARG A 91 16.13 6.08 -3.93
N GLY A 92 16.03 6.99 -4.90
CA GLY A 92 16.49 8.38 -4.75
C GLY A 92 15.78 9.15 -3.63
N LEU A 93 14.48 8.90 -3.41
CA LEU A 93 13.71 9.50 -2.32
C LEU A 93 14.13 8.94 -0.96
N LEU A 94 14.29 7.62 -0.84
CA LEU A 94 14.71 6.93 0.40
C LEU A 94 16.13 7.32 0.85
N HIS A 95 17.00 7.75 -0.07
CA HIS A 95 18.32 8.28 0.29
C HIS A 95 18.27 9.69 0.90
N LYS A 96 17.21 10.46 0.63
CA LYS A 96 17.10 11.89 1.01
C LYS A 96 16.11 12.15 2.12
N HIS A 97 15.15 11.26 2.31
CA HIS A 97 14.02 11.43 3.19
C HIS A 97 13.78 10.16 4.01
N ASP A 98 13.11 10.32 5.14
CA ASP A 98 12.53 9.20 5.89
C ASP A 98 11.47 8.48 5.05
N ARG A 99 11.15 7.25 5.45
CA ARG A 99 10.29 6.35 4.68
C ARG A 99 8.89 6.92 4.49
N GLU A 100 8.33 7.53 5.53
CA GLU A 100 6.99 8.09 5.54
C GLU A 100 6.88 9.26 4.55
N THR A 101 7.86 10.18 4.56
CA THR A 101 7.94 11.26 3.57
C THR A 101 8.18 10.71 2.16
N ALA A 102 9.08 9.74 2.00
CA ALA A 102 9.35 9.11 0.71
C ALA A 102 8.10 8.44 0.13
N ALA A 103 7.29 7.77 0.97
CA ALA A 103 6.03 7.13 0.60
C ALA A 103 5.01 8.13 0.06
N ILE A 104 4.84 9.27 0.72
CA ILE A 104 3.94 10.34 0.26
C ILE A 104 4.45 10.91 -1.07
N MET A 105 5.74 11.22 -1.19
CA MET A 105 6.32 11.81 -2.40
C MET A 105 6.21 10.89 -3.61
N ILE A 106 6.49 9.59 -3.45
CA ILE A 106 6.36 8.63 -4.54
C ILE A 106 4.88 8.40 -4.91
N ALA A 107 3.97 8.37 -3.94
CA ALA A 107 2.53 8.25 -4.19
C ALA A 107 2.02 9.40 -5.07
N ILE A 108 2.33 10.65 -4.69
CA ILE A 108 1.99 11.85 -5.48
C ILE A 108 2.56 11.74 -6.89
N SER A 109 3.82 11.33 -6.99
CA SER A 109 4.49 11.19 -8.28
C SER A 109 3.80 10.18 -9.19
N VAL A 110 3.53 8.97 -8.68
CA VAL A 110 2.88 7.90 -9.43
C VAL A 110 1.48 8.32 -9.85
N THR A 111 0.72 8.96 -8.95
CA THR A 111 -0.60 9.49 -9.28
C THR A 111 -0.53 10.51 -10.41
N LYS A 112 0.41 11.46 -10.38
CA LYS A 112 0.57 12.45 -11.46
C LYS A 112 0.96 11.82 -12.79
N GLU A 113 1.92 10.89 -12.77
CA GLU A 113 2.38 10.20 -13.98
C GLU A 113 1.29 9.32 -14.58
N MET A 114 0.57 8.56 -13.74
CA MET A 114 -0.55 7.71 -14.15
C MET A 114 -1.72 8.55 -14.69
N HIS A 115 -2.03 9.68 -14.05
CA HIS A 115 -3.08 10.59 -14.53
C HIS A 115 -2.70 11.22 -15.86
N ALA A 116 -1.45 11.64 -16.04
CA ALA A 116 -0.98 12.20 -17.30
C ALA A 116 -1.01 11.17 -18.45
N ALA A 117 -0.77 9.90 -18.15
CA ALA A 117 -0.77 8.83 -19.15
C ALA A 117 -2.18 8.33 -19.52
N THR A 118 -3.10 8.24 -18.54
CA THR A 118 -4.43 7.62 -18.72
C THR A 118 -5.57 8.63 -18.86
N GLY A 119 -5.44 9.82 -18.26
CA GLY A 119 -6.55 10.73 -18.01
C GLY A 119 -7.54 10.26 -16.94
N ASP A 120 -7.39 9.04 -16.42
CA ASP A 120 -8.30 8.44 -15.45
C ASP A 120 -7.87 8.83 -14.02
N ARG A 121 -8.68 9.69 -13.40
CA ARG A 121 -8.47 10.16 -12.02
C ARG A 121 -8.53 9.03 -11.00
N ARG A 122 -9.47 8.09 -11.18
CA ARG A 122 -9.70 6.97 -10.24
C ARG A 122 -8.49 6.05 -10.25
N ARG A 123 -8.06 5.65 -11.44
CA ARG A 123 -6.87 4.79 -11.64
C ARG A 123 -5.60 5.43 -11.09
N ALA A 124 -5.42 6.72 -11.34
CA ALA A 124 -4.26 7.45 -10.85
C ALA A 124 -4.17 7.48 -9.32
N ILE A 125 -5.29 7.70 -8.63
CA ILE A 125 -5.35 7.68 -7.16
C ILE A 125 -5.12 6.26 -6.64
N ASP A 126 -5.75 5.25 -7.24
CA ASP A 126 -5.57 3.83 -6.86
C ASP A 126 -4.11 3.40 -6.92
N SER A 127 -3.43 3.63 -8.05
CA SER A 127 -2.01 3.30 -8.22
C SER A 127 -1.13 4.02 -7.21
N GLY A 128 -1.32 5.32 -7.00
CA GLY A 128 -0.51 6.08 -6.04
C GLY A 128 -0.75 5.67 -4.59
N LEU A 129 -2.00 5.40 -4.22
CA LEU A 129 -2.38 4.98 -2.87
C LEU A 129 -1.74 3.64 -2.52
N ARG A 130 -1.81 2.66 -3.44
CA ARG A 130 -1.19 1.35 -3.28
C ARG A 130 0.33 1.44 -3.20
N VAL A 131 0.96 2.26 -4.04
CA VAL A 131 2.42 2.50 -3.96
C VAL A 131 2.81 3.10 -2.63
N GLY A 132 2.11 4.14 -2.17
CA GLY A 132 2.36 4.77 -0.87
C GLY A 132 2.24 3.75 0.28
N LEU A 133 1.16 2.97 0.29
CA LEU A 133 0.93 1.94 1.31
C LEU A 133 1.97 0.81 1.25
N ALA A 134 2.43 0.43 0.06
CA ALA A 134 3.48 -0.57 -0.12
C ALA A 134 4.82 -0.10 0.45
N VAL A 135 5.20 1.16 0.25
CA VAL A 135 6.42 1.70 0.86
C VAL A 135 6.32 1.72 2.39
N LEU A 136 5.18 2.14 2.93
CA LEU A 136 4.94 2.18 4.39
C LEU A 136 4.99 0.80 5.04
N THR A 137 4.55 -0.23 4.31
CA THR A 137 4.53 -1.63 4.76
C THR A 137 5.76 -2.43 4.30
N GLU A 138 6.83 -1.72 3.90
CA GLU A 138 8.11 -2.27 3.43
C GLU A 138 8.01 -3.25 2.24
N ALA A 139 6.86 -3.24 1.55
CA ALA A 139 6.46 -4.18 0.51
C ALA A 139 6.59 -5.65 0.96
N VAL A 140 6.31 -5.91 2.25
CA VAL A 140 6.30 -7.27 2.83
C VAL A 140 4.87 -7.74 3.10
N LEU A 141 3.92 -6.81 3.23
CA LEU A 141 2.54 -7.09 3.58
C LEU A 141 1.63 -7.11 2.34
N VAL A 142 0.55 -7.89 2.42
CA VAL A 142 -0.47 -7.99 1.36
C VAL A 142 -1.43 -6.79 1.33
N ALA A 143 -1.38 -5.91 2.33
CA ALA A 143 -2.29 -4.77 2.45
C ALA A 143 -2.39 -3.86 1.21
N PRO A 144 -1.31 -3.57 0.45
CA PRO A 144 -1.40 -2.80 -0.79
C PRO A 144 -2.11 -3.52 -1.93
N LEU A 145 -2.24 -4.86 -1.87
CA LEU A 145 -2.90 -5.67 -2.87
C LEU A 145 -4.34 -5.98 -2.46
N ASP A 146 -4.51 -6.61 -1.29
CA ASP A 146 -5.79 -7.17 -0.84
C ASP A 146 -6.44 -6.34 0.28
N GLY A 147 -5.74 -5.33 0.81
CA GLY A 147 -6.28 -4.46 1.85
C GLY A 147 -7.10 -3.29 1.29
N ILE A 148 -6.86 -2.91 0.04
CA ILE A 148 -7.66 -1.92 -0.69
C ILE A 148 -8.49 -2.72 -1.71
N GLY A 149 -9.81 -2.74 -1.53
CA GLY A 149 -10.74 -3.39 -2.45
C GLY A 149 -10.93 -2.55 -3.71
N ASP A 150 -11.39 -1.31 -3.54
CA ASP A 150 -11.58 -0.37 -4.65
C ASP A 150 -11.34 1.08 -4.19
N VAL A 151 -11.10 1.94 -5.17
CA VAL A 151 -11.00 3.39 -5.00
C VAL A 151 -12.03 4.01 -5.92
N ARG A 152 -12.96 4.79 -5.36
CA ARG A 152 -14.11 5.34 -6.08
C ARG A 152 -14.16 6.86 -5.95
N ILE A 153 -14.57 7.53 -7.02
CA ILE A 153 -14.92 8.94 -6.98
C ILE A 153 -16.45 9.01 -6.98
N MET A 154 -17.01 9.49 -5.88
CA MET A 154 -18.46 9.58 -5.64
C MET A 154 -18.89 11.05 -5.57
N SER A 155 -20.19 11.32 -5.44
CA SER A 155 -20.74 12.68 -5.36
C SER A 155 -21.44 12.91 -4.04
N ASN A 156 -21.14 14.04 -3.39
CA ASN A 156 -21.84 14.53 -2.22
C ASN A 156 -23.27 14.95 -2.59
N ALA A 157 -24.10 15.21 -1.58
CA ALA A 157 -25.47 15.70 -1.77
C ALA A 157 -25.57 17.05 -2.54
N ASP A 158 -24.51 17.85 -2.50
CA ASP A 158 -24.41 19.13 -3.23
C ASP A 158 -23.88 18.98 -4.68
N GLY A 159 -23.61 17.74 -5.11
CA GLY A 159 -23.07 17.41 -6.43
C GLY A 159 -21.55 17.52 -6.55
N SER A 160 -20.82 17.96 -5.51
CA SER A 160 -19.37 17.96 -5.53
C SER A 160 -18.79 16.55 -5.45
N GLU A 161 -17.68 16.29 -6.14
CA GLU A 161 -17.05 14.97 -6.15
C GLU A 161 -16.15 14.77 -4.91
N PHE A 162 -16.09 13.56 -4.37
CA PHE A 162 -15.20 13.17 -3.27
C PHE A 162 -14.59 11.79 -3.48
N LEU A 163 -13.52 11.50 -2.72
CA LEU A 163 -12.83 10.21 -2.74
C LEU A 163 -13.41 9.25 -1.69
N SER A 164 -13.78 8.05 -2.13
CA SER A 164 -14.10 6.91 -1.28
C SER A 164 -13.05 5.82 -1.46
N ILE A 165 -12.54 5.28 -0.35
CA ILE A 165 -11.58 4.17 -0.35
C ILE A 165 -12.25 3.00 0.34
N ASP A 166 -12.43 1.91 -0.41
CA ASP A 166 -12.99 0.67 0.10
C ASP A 166 -11.85 -0.19 0.64
N PHE A 167 -11.78 -0.36 1.95
CA PHE A 167 -10.85 -1.25 2.60
C PHE A 167 -11.46 -2.64 2.79
N CYS A 168 -10.62 -3.67 2.70
CA CYS A 168 -10.99 -5.05 2.94
C CYS A 168 -10.28 -5.59 4.19
N GLY A 169 -10.78 -6.70 4.76
CA GLY A 169 -10.24 -7.32 5.97
C GLY A 169 -8.70 -7.48 6.05
N PRO A 170 -7.99 -7.85 4.95
CA PRO A 170 -6.52 -7.93 4.94
C PRO A 170 -5.79 -6.63 5.30
N ILE A 171 -6.46 -5.47 5.25
CA ILE A 171 -5.90 -4.19 5.68
C ILE A 171 -5.43 -4.22 7.14
N ARG A 172 -5.99 -5.10 7.98
CA ARG A 172 -5.56 -5.30 9.37
C ARG A 172 -4.09 -5.67 9.49
N ALA A 173 -3.55 -6.39 8.51
CA ALA A 173 -2.14 -6.79 8.50
C ALA A 173 -1.18 -5.59 8.44
N ALA A 174 -1.61 -4.47 7.84
CA ALA A 174 -0.79 -3.25 7.71
C ALA A 174 -0.43 -2.60 9.06
N GLY A 175 -1.26 -2.82 10.09
CA GLY A 175 -1.17 -2.13 11.37
C GLY A 175 -1.75 -0.71 11.33
N GLY A 176 -2.07 -0.18 12.52
CA GLY A 176 -2.80 1.10 12.66
C GLY A 176 -2.08 2.31 12.05
N THR A 177 -0.74 2.35 12.12
CA THR A 177 0.05 3.44 11.54
C THR A 177 -0.09 3.51 10.02
N ALA A 178 0.05 2.36 9.33
CA ALA A 178 -0.06 2.31 7.88
C ALA A 178 -1.51 2.55 7.41
N GLN A 179 -2.50 2.10 8.20
CA GLN A 179 -3.92 2.40 7.96
C GLN A 179 -4.19 3.91 8.01
N ALA A 180 -3.75 4.58 9.08
CA ALA A 180 -3.94 6.02 9.24
C ALA A 180 -3.19 6.82 8.16
N LEU A 181 -1.95 6.45 7.85
CA LEU A 181 -1.19 7.07 6.77
C LEU A 181 -1.78 6.79 5.39
N GLY A 182 -2.41 5.64 5.17
CA GLY A 182 -3.17 5.35 3.94
C GLY A 182 -4.30 6.34 3.72
N VAL A 183 -5.07 6.65 4.76
CA VAL A 183 -6.13 7.68 4.72
C VAL A 183 -5.54 9.07 4.44
N LEU A 184 -4.43 9.42 5.08
CA LEU A 184 -3.71 10.69 4.84
C LEU A 184 -3.22 10.79 3.39
N ILE A 185 -2.61 9.74 2.85
CA ILE A 185 -2.18 9.69 1.45
C ILE A 185 -3.39 9.86 0.54
N GLY A 186 -4.49 9.16 0.80
CA GLY A 186 -5.75 9.35 0.07
C GLY A 186 -6.20 10.81 0.01
N ASP A 187 -6.20 11.50 1.15
CA ASP A 187 -6.52 12.93 1.22
C ASP A 187 -5.56 13.82 0.42
N ILE A 188 -4.27 13.50 0.41
CA ILE A 188 -3.28 14.23 -0.38
C ILE A 188 -3.54 13.99 -1.88
N LEU A 189 -3.70 12.74 -2.30
CA LEU A 189 -3.86 12.37 -3.71
C LEU A 189 -5.14 12.93 -4.32
N ARG A 190 -6.26 12.93 -3.58
CA ARG A 190 -7.51 13.53 -4.07
C ARG A 190 -7.35 15.03 -4.35
N ARG A 191 -6.58 15.76 -3.52
CA ARG A 191 -6.32 17.20 -3.71
C ARG A 191 -5.45 17.44 -4.94
N GLU A 192 -4.42 16.61 -5.14
CA GLU A 192 -3.54 16.69 -6.31
C GLU A 192 -4.28 16.46 -7.65
N ILE A 193 -5.35 15.68 -7.63
CA ILE A 193 -6.19 15.35 -8.80
C ILE A 193 -7.47 16.22 -8.87
N GLY A 194 -7.64 17.18 -7.96
CA GLY A 194 -8.76 18.12 -7.97
C GLY A 194 -10.11 17.53 -7.54
N VAL A 195 -10.09 16.45 -6.76
CA VAL A 195 -11.29 15.85 -6.14
C VAL A 195 -11.58 16.52 -4.80
N GLY A 196 -12.85 16.87 -4.59
CA GLY A 196 -13.35 17.61 -3.44
C GLY A 196 -13.31 16.83 -2.12
N ARG A 197 -13.82 17.46 -1.06
CA ARG A 197 -13.87 16.89 0.29
C ARG A 197 -15.15 16.05 0.43
N TYR A 198 -15.07 14.92 1.13
CA TYR A 198 -16.25 14.17 1.57
C TYR A 198 -17.05 14.96 2.61
N ILE A 199 -18.36 15.06 2.40
CA ILE A 199 -19.31 15.73 3.29
C ILE A 199 -20.34 14.71 3.74
N PRO A 200 -20.15 14.06 4.91
CA PRO A 200 -21.04 13.01 5.37
C PRO A 200 -22.42 13.56 5.73
N THR A 201 -23.45 12.83 5.31
CA THR A 201 -24.83 13.00 5.73
C THR A 201 -25.04 12.46 7.15
N ILE A 202 -26.11 12.91 7.80
CA ILE A 202 -26.47 12.42 9.14
C ILE A 202 -26.66 10.89 9.14
N PRO A 203 -27.38 10.28 8.17
CA PRO A 203 -27.51 8.83 8.09
C PRO A 203 -26.17 8.08 8.00
N GLU A 204 -25.21 8.57 7.22
CA GLU A 204 -23.87 7.96 7.11
C GLU A 204 -23.11 8.00 8.44
N VAL A 205 -23.16 9.12 9.16
CA VAL A 205 -22.53 9.23 10.48
C VAL A 205 -23.13 8.25 11.49
N GLU A 206 -24.46 8.18 11.54
CA GLU A 206 -25.16 7.28 12.46
C GLU A 206 -24.94 5.80 12.10
N ARG A 207 -24.84 5.48 10.79
CA ARG A 207 -24.48 4.15 10.32
C ARG A 207 -23.11 3.72 10.82
N VAL A 208 -22.09 4.57 10.71
CA VAL A 208 -20.75 4.25 11.22
C VAL A 208 -20.74 4.07 12.74
N LYS A 209 -21.50 4.88 13.49
CA LYS A 209 -21.66 4.68 14.95
C LYS A 209 -22.24 3.30 15.27
N GLU A 210 -23.26 2.87 14.53
CA GLU A 210 -23.86 1.55 14.69
C GLU A 210 -22.87 0.43 14.37
N GLU A 211 -22.15 0.54 13.24
CA GLU A 211 -21.15 -0.44 12.82
C GLU A 211 -20.04 -0.64 13.86
N PHE A 212 -19.49 0.45 14.42
CA PHE A 212 -18.52 0.36 15.53
C PHE A 212 -19.12 -0.26 16.80
N GLY A 213 -20.43 -0.06 17.02
CA GLY A 213 -21.18 -0.69 18.10
C GLY A 213 -21.24 -2.21 17.94
N LEU A 214 -21.58 -2.66 16.73
CA LEU A 214 -21.83 -4.05 16.35
C LEU A 214 -20.55 -4.86 16.05
N TYR A 215 -19.47 -4.20 15.65
CA TYR A 215 -18.23 -4.85 15.28
C TYR A 215 -17.64 -5.67 16.44
N ARG A 216 -17.58 -6.99 16.26
CA ARG A 216 -17.24 -7.95 17.32
C ARG A 216 -15.76 -8.28 17.42
N ALA A 217 -14.96 -7.95 16.40
CA ALA A 217 -13.52 -8.18 16.51
C ALA A 217 -12.94 -7.21 17.54
N ASN A 218 -12.02 -7.70 18.36
CA ASN A 218 -11.35 -6.88 19.37
C ASN A 218 -10.57 -5.76 18.68
N LEU A 219 -11.16 -4.56 18.70
CA LEU A 219 -10.48 -3.32 18.35
C LEU A 219 -9.43 -3.03 19.40
N GLN A 220 -8.25 -2.58 18.97
CA GLN A 220 -7.22 -2.09 19.89
C GLN A 220 -7.68 -0.84 20.64
N TYR A 221 -8.55 -0.06 20.00
CA TYR A 221 -9.19 1.11 20.56
C TYR A 221 -10.63 1.20 20.03
N LYS A 222 -11.61 1.31 20.93
CA LYS A 222 -13.02 1.51 20.58
C LYS A 222 -13.41 2.95 20.94
N PRO A 223 -13.50 3.86 19.95
CA PRO A 223 -13.88 5.24 20.21
C PRO A 223 -15.32 5.32 20.73
N PRO A 224 -15.63 6.27 21.63
CA PRO A 224 -17.01 6.58 21.99
C PRO A 224 -17.77 7.20 20.79
N PRO A 225 -19.12 7.14 20.77
CA PRO A 225 -19.90 7.65 19.63
C PRO A 225 -19.65 9.11 19.24
N GLU A 226 -19.36 9.98 20.22
CA GLU A 226 -19.02 11.40 19.99
C GLU A 226 -17.70 11.57 19.25
N GLU A 227 -16.72 10.71 19.54
CA GLU A 227 -15.43 10.70 18.85
C GLU A 227 -15.58 10.12 17.45
N THR A 228 -16.35 9.03 17.29
CA THR A 228 -16.69 8.48 15.97
C THR A 228 -17.35 9.52 15.09
N GLU A 229 -18.31 10.29 15.62
CA GLU A 229 -18.93 11.39 14.86
C GLU A 229 -17.91 12.43 14.42
N THR A 230 -17.03 12.85 15.33
CA THR A 230 -16.00 13.84 15.03
C THR A 230 -15.06 13.32 13.94
N ILE A 231 -14.62 12.07 14.03
CA ILE A 231 -13.75 11.44 13.05
C ILE A 231 -14.42 11.40 11.68
N VAL A 232 -15.67 10.93 11.59
CA VAL A 232 -16.37 10.80 10.29
C VAL A 232 -16.60 12.16 9.65
N ARG A 233 -17.01 13.18 10.44
CA ARG A 233 -17.24 14.55 9.93
C ARG A 233 -15.96 15.25 9.50
N GLU A 234 -14.85 14.99 10.19
CA GLU A 234 -13.59 15.64 9.89
C GLU A 234 -12.74 14.90 8.86
N CYS A 235 -13.01 13.62 8.61
CA CYS A 235 -12.30 12.85 7.60
C CYS A 235 -12.68 13.33 6.19
N PRO A 236 -11.73 13.89 5.40
CA PRO A 236 -12.02 14.47 4.10
C PRO A 236 -12.19 13.43 2.97
N VAL A 237 -11.97 12.16 3.30
CA VAL A 237 -12.15 11.00 2.43
C VAL A 237 -13.13 10.05 3.10
N MET A 238 -13.98 9.38 2.33
CA MET A 238 -14.86 8.37 2.88
C MET A 238 -14.07 7.07 3.10
N ILE A 239 -14.09 6.58 4.32
CA ILE A 239 -13.55 5.26 4.69
C ILE A 239 -14.72 4.30 4.56
N ASN A 240 -14.69 3.44 3.55
CA ASN A 240 -15.74 2.47 3.28
C ASN A 240 -15.11 1.07 3.10
N GLY A 241 -15.88 0.05 2.75
CA GLY A 241 -15.38 -1.30 2.56
C GLY A 241 -16.46 -2.30 2.21
N GLU A 242 -16.02 -3.50 1.82
CA GLU A 242 -16.93 -4.63 1.66
C GLU A 242 -17.36 -5.18 3.03
N GLU A 243 -18.55 -5.79 3.07
CA GLU A 243 -19.06 -6.44 4.28
C GLU A 243 -18.10 -7.55 4.74
N THR A 244 -17.57 -7.42 5.96
CA THR A 244 -16.64 -8.41 6.54
C THR A 244 -17.32 -9.35 7.54
N GLU A 245 -18.52 -9.00 8.02
CA GLU A 245 -19.26 -9.72 9.04
C GLU A 245 -20.69 -9.97 8.58
N ARG A 246 -21.27 -11.13 8.91
CA ARG A 246 -22.66 -11.47 8.58
C ARG A 246 -23.62 -10.93 9.63
N MET A 247 -23.59 -9.61 9.86
CA MET A 247 -24.47 -8.94 10.81
C MET A 247 -25.12 -7.73 10.15
N GLU A 248 -26.45 -7.75 10.10
CA GLU A 248 -27.19 -6.61 9.58
C GLU A 248 -27.17 -5.45 10.56
N CYS A 249 -26.94 -4.25 10.04
CA CYS A 249 -27.28 -3.03 10.76
C CYS A 249 -28.81 -2.91 10.84
N ALA A 250 -29.32 -2.62 12.03
CA ALA A 250 -30.74 -2.44 12.27
C ALA A 250 -31.21 -1.05 11.78
N GLY A 251 -30.36 -0.03 11.90
CA GLY A 251 -30.57 1.31 11.35
C GLY A 251 -29.94 1.49 9.97
N TYR A 252 -30.43 2.49 9.21
CA TYR A 252 -29.78 3.04 8.02
C TYR A 252 -29.33 2.01 6.96
N LYS A 253 -30.18 1.02 6.66
CA LYS A 253 -29.87 -0.09 5.73
C LYS A 253 -29.59 0.34 4.28
N GLU A 254 -30.15 1.47 3.87
CA GLU A 254 -30.06 1.99 2.49
C GLU A 254 -28.87 2.93 2.26
N VAL A 255 -28.06 3.13 3.31
CA VAL A 255 -26.86 3.98 3.32
C VAL A 255 -25.62 3.13 3.14
#